data_AF-A0A3B4H8J8-F1
#
_entry.id   AF-A0A3B4H8J8-F1
#
_cell.length_a   1.000
_cell.length_b   1.000
_cell.length_c   1.000
_cell.angle_alpha   90.00
_cell.angle_beta   90.00
_cell.angle_gamma   90.00
#
_symmetry.space_group_name_H-M   'P 1'
#
loop_
_entity.id
_entity.type
_entity.pdbx_description
1 polymer ?
#
loop_
_entity_poly.entity_id
_entity_poly.type
_entity_poly.pdbx_seq_one_letter_code
_entity_poly.pdbx_strand_id
1 'polypeptide(L)'
;GDAEGHIRFHSPEEARAVSDVRAELQKEHSWKLEILTGDHEQRYWQKILVDRQVKLNRPREKKRGTEKLISKAEKIIIARAKEANKHIHFDDD
;
A
#
# COMPACT_ATOMS: atom_id res chain seq x y z
N GLY A 1 -14.62 2.33 -5.93
CA GLY A 1 -13.53 1.34 -5.89
C GLY A 1 -13.86 0.25 -6.86
N ASP A 2 -12.85 -0.38 -7.48
CA ASP A 2 -13.08 -1.51 -8.39
C ASP A 2 -13.56 -2.74 -7.62
N ALA A 3 -14.36 -3.57 -8.29
CA ALA A 3 -14.86 -4.84 -7.77
C ALA A 3 -13.83 -5.98 -7.90
N GLU A 4 -12.67 -5.71 -8.51
CA GLU A 4 -11.60 -6.67 -8.77
C GLU A 4 -10.25 -6.17 -8.23
N GLY A 5 -9.37 -7.11 -7.88
CA GLY A 5 -8.08 -6.83 -7.29
C GLY A 5 -7.08 -7.94 -7.59
N HIS A 6 -5.80 -7.59 -7.58
CA HIS A 6 -4.71 -8.53 -7.85
C HIS A 6 -3.71 -8.50 -6.70
N ILE A 7 -3.34 -9.69 -6.21
CA ILE A 7 -2.36 -9.89 -5.15
C ILE A 7 -1.13 -10.54 -5.77
N ARG A 8 0.06 -10.01 -5.43
CA ARG A 8 1.34 -10.54 -5.90
C ARG A 8 2.02 -11.31 -4.78
N PHE A 9 2.47 -12.52 -5.10
CA PHE A 9 3.23 -13.37 -4.20
C PHE A 9 4.72 -13.32 -4.55
N HIS A 10 5.57 -13.55 -3.55
CA HIS A 10 7.01 -13.59 -3.79
C HIS A 10 7.42 -14.93 -4.40
N SER A 11 6.78 -16.01 -3.97
CA SER A 11 7.00 -17.36 -4.47
C SER A 11 5.74 -17.93 -5.15
N PRO A 12 5.89 -18.81 -6.15
CA PRO A 12 4.75 -19.51 -6.75
C PRO A 12 4.10 -20.51 -5.79
N GLU A 13 4.82 -20.98 -4.77
CA GLU A 13 4.30 -21.90 -3.74
C GLU A 13 3.25 -21.22 -2.87
N GLU A 14 3.49 -19.97 -2.45
CA GLU A 14 2.51 -19.16 -1.74
C GLU A 14 1.23 -18.96 -2.56
N ALA A 15 1.37 -18.68 -3.85
CA ALA A 15 0.22 -18.50 -4.74
C ALA A 15 -0.62 -19.79 -4.87
N ARG A 16 0.05 -20.96 -4.90
CA ARG A 16 -0.62 -22.26 -4.91
C ARG A 16 -1.33 -22.55 -3.59
N ALA A 17 -0.67 -22.32 -2.46
CA ALA A 17 -1.28 -22.53 -1.15
C ALA A 17 -2.57 -21.73 -0.97
N VAL A 18 -2.60 -20.48 -1.46
CA VAL A 18 -3.83 -19.65 -1.44
C VAL A 18 -4.88 -20.16 -2.43
N SER A 19 -4.45 -20.68 -3.58
CA SER A 19 -5.36 -21.30 -4.55
C SER A 19 -6.02 -22.57 -4.02
N ASP A 20 -5.35 -23.34 -3.16
CA ASP A 20 -5.88 -24.57 -2.57
C ASP A 20 -7.06 -24.27 -1.63
N VAL A 21 -7.01 -23.14 -0.92
CA VAL A 21 -8.08 -22.67 0.01
C VAL A 21 -9.17 -21.87 -0.72
N ARG A 22 -9.10 -21.75 -2.05
CA ARG A 22 -10.06 -20.98 -2.87
C ARG A 22 -11.52 -21.38 -2.62
N ALA A 23 -11.80 -22.67 -2.46
CA ALA A 23 -13.17 -23.17 -2.27
C ALA A 23 -13.78 -22.67 -0.96
N GLU A 24 -12.98 -22.59 0.11
CA GLU A 24 -13.41 -22.09 1.41
C GLU A 24 -13.67 -20.58 1.35
N LEU A 25 -12.77 -19.82 0.72
CA LEU A 25 -12.92 -18.38 0.51
C LEU A 25 -14.13 -18.03 -0.36
N GLN A 26 -14.44 -18.86 -1.36
CA GLN A 26 -15.64 -18.69 -2.17
C GLN A 26 -16.91 -18.94 -1.35
N LYS A 27 -16.90 -19.90 -0.44
CA LYS A 27 -18.06 -20.17 0.43
C LYS A 27 -18.27 -19.06 1.46
N GLU A 28 -17.19 -18.53 2.04
CA GLU A 28 -17.26 -17.54 3.11
C GLU A 28 -17.52 -16.11 2.59
N HIS A 29 -16.87 -15.74 1.48
CA HIS A 29 -16.87 -14.35 1.00
C HIS A 29 -17.38 -14.20 -0.44
N SER A 30 -17.77 -15.29 -1.10
CA SER A 30 -18.18 -15.28 -2.52
C SER A 30 -17.10 -14.76 -3.47
N TRP A 31 -15.83 -14.84 -3.07
CA TRP A 31 -14.72 -14.40 -3.89
C TRP A 31 -14.32 -15.46 -4.92
N LYS A 32 -14.09 -15.01 -6.16
CA LYS A 32 -13.51 -15.83 -7.21
C LYS A 32 -12.02 -15.53 -7.30
N LEU A 33 -11.19 -16.48 -6.87
CA LEU A 33 -9.73 -16.39 -7.00
C LEU A 33 -9.25 -17.13 -8.25
N GLU A 34 -8.29 -16.57 -8.97
CA GLU A 34 -7.70 -17.19 -10.15
C GLU A 34 -6.23 -16.79 -10.26
N ILE A 35 -5.35 -17.77 -10.51
CA ILE A 35 -3.94 -17.50 -10.79
C ILE A 35 -3.87 -17.09 -12.27
N LEU A 36 -3.42 -15.86 -12.52
CA LEU A 36 -3.17 -15.40 -13.89
C LEU A 36 -2.03 -16.23 -14.50
N THR A 37 -2.22 -16.68 -15.74
CA THR A 37 -1.21 -17.41 -16.51
C THR A 37 -1.19 -16.93 -17.97
N GLY A 38 -0.09 -17.16 -18.67
CA GLY A 38 0.06 -16.87 -20.10
C GLY A 38 -0.13 -15.38 -20.44
N ASP A 39 -0.92 -15.09 -21.48
CA ASP A 39 -1.13 -13.73 -21.99
C ASP A 39 -1.72 -12.77 -20.96
N HIS A 40 -2.64 -13.25 -20.11
CA HIS A 40 -3.27 -12.42 -19.08
C HIS A 40 -2.26 -11.97 -18.02
N GLU A 41 -1.37 -12.89 -17.64
CA GLU A 41 -0.29 -12.61 -16.71
C GLU A 41 0.71 -11.63 -17.32
N GLN A 42 1.10 -11.86 -18.58
CA GLN A 42 2.03 -10.97 -19.28
C GLN A 42 1.47 -9.54 -19.41
N ARG A 43 0.19 -9.39 -19.77
CA ARG A 43 -0.48 -8.08 -19.82
C ARG A 43 -0.54 -7.41 -18.45
N TYR A 44 -0.84 -8.17 -17.40
CA TYR A 44 -0.84 -7.65 -16.03
C TYR A 44 0.54 -7.15 -15.61
N TRP A 45 1.61 -7.91 -15.92
CA TRP A 45 2.98 -7.48 -15.66
C TRP A 45 3.37 -6.24 -16.46
N GLN A 46 2.98 -6.17 -17.75
CA GLN A 46 3.19 -4.98 -18.57
C GLN A 46 2.51 -3.74 -17.98
N LYS A 47 1.25 -3.86 -17.50
CA LYS A 47 0.55 -2.79 -16.79
C LYS A 47 1.35 -2.30 -15.59
N ILE A 48 1.84 -3.22 -14.74
CA ILE A 48 2.67 -2.86 -13.57
C ILE A 48 3.93 -2.09 -13.97
N LEU A 49 4.62 -2.54 -15.02
CA LEU A 49 5.86 -1.90 -15.48
C LEU A 49 5.59 -0.49 -16.03
N VAL A 50 4.52 -0.33 -16.80
CA VAL A 50 4.09 0.98 -17.31
C VAL A 50 3.70 1.90 -16.16
N ASP A 51 2.89 1.45 -15.21
CA ASP A 51 2.49 2.22 -14.03
C ASP A 51 3.71 2.64 -13.19
N ARG A 52 4.68 1.74 -13.04
CA ARG A 52 5.96 2.05 -12.37
C ARG A 52 6.72 3.14 -13.13
N GLN A 53 6.81 3.06 -14.46
CA GLN A 53 7.51 4.04 -15.27
C GLN A 53 6.81 5.41 -15.20
N VAL A 54 5.49 5.44 -15.28
CA VAL A 54 4.68 6.65 -15.11
C VAL A 54 4.92 7.26 -13.73
N LYS A 55 4.93 6.43 -12.67
CA LYS A 55 5.20 6.88 -11.30
C LYS A 55 6.60 7.46 -11.13
N LEU A 56 7.62 6.84 -11.74
CA LEU A 56 9.00 7.33 -11.71
C LEU A 56 9.17 8.64 -12.49
N ASN A 57 8.52 8.75 -13.64
CA ASN A 57 8.61 9.90 -14.53
C ASN A 57 7.68 11.05 -14.11
N ARG A 58 6.77 10.83 -13.16
CA ARG A 58 5.83 11.86 -12.73
C ARG A 58 6.61 13.07 -12.21
N PRO A 59 6.36 14.28 -12.75
CA PRO A 59 7.01 15.48 -12.25
C PRO A 59 6.70 15.63 -10.77
N ARG A 60 7.75 15.66 -9.97
CA ARG A 60 7.63 15.82 -8.53
C ARG A 60 7.60 17.30 -8.20
N GLU A 61 6.51 17.76 -7.61
CA GLU A 61 6.48 19.06 -6.94
C GLU A 61 7.56 19.09 -5.86
N LYS A 62 8.54 19.96 -6.06
CA LYS A 62 9.61 20.19 -5.09
C LYS A 62 9.12 21.32 -4.19
N LYS A 63 9.00 21.05 -2.88
CA LYS A 63 8.77 22.11 -1.90
C LYS A 63 9.94 23.09 -1.91
N ARG A 64 9.69 24.38 -2.15
CA ARG A 64 10.69 25.44 -2.27
C ARG A 64 10.33 26.64 -1.39
N GLY A 65 11.33 27.48 -1.10
CA GLY A 65 11.14 28.74 -0.37
C GLY A 65 10.34 28.58 0.93
N THR A 66 9.28 29.36 1.06
CA THR A 66 8.38 29.39 2.23
C THR A 66 7.73 28.04 2.53
N GLU A 67 7.40 27.25 1.51
CA GLU A 67 6.76 25.93 1.70
C GLU A 67 7.70 24.95 2.43
N LYS A 68 9.01 25.08 2.23
CA LYS A 68 10.03 24.30 2.96
C LYS A 68 10.07 24.69 4.44
N LEU A 69 9.91 25.99 4.74
CA LEU A 69 9.90 26.49 6.11
C LEU A 69 8.65 26.02 6.85
N ILE A 70 7.47 26.11 6.21
CA ILE A 70 6.20 25.62 6.76
C ILE A 70 6.31 24.11 7.05
N SER A 71 6.75 23.31 6.07
CA SER A 71 6.87 21.85 6.28
C SER A 71 7.89 21.48 7.37
N LYS A 72 8.94 22.28 7.58
CA LYS A 72 9.87 22.08 8.70
C LYS A 72 9.21 22.41 10.04
N ALA A 73 8.45 23.50 10.12
CA ALA A 73 7.71 23.87 11.32
C ALA A 73 6.66 22.82 11.69
N GLU A 74 5.87 22.35 10.71
CA GLU A 74 4.87 21.28 10.89
C GLU A 74 5.49 20.01 11.48
N LYS A 75 6.64 19.57 10.95
CA LYS A 75 7.35 18.39 11.48
C LYS A 75 7.75 18.55 12.94
N ILE A 76 8.22 19.74 13.34
CA ILE A 76 8.63 20.02 14.72
C ILE A 76 7.40 20.02 15.65
N ILE A 77 6.29 20.63 15.23
CA ILE A 77 5.04 20.65 16.00
C ILE A 77 4.54 19.21 16.22
N ILE A 78 4.50 18.39 15.17
CA ILE A 78 4.06 17.00 15.27
C ILE A 78 4.98 16.19 16.18
N ALA A 79 6.31 16.38 16.09
CA ALA A 79 7.26 15.69 16.95
C ALA A 79 7.05 16.05 18.43
N ARG A 80 6.90 17.34 18.75
CA ARG A 80 6.61 17.82 20.11
C ARG A 80 5.27 17.30 20.63
N ALA A 81 4.23 17.31 19.81
CA ALA A 81 2.92 16.77 20.18
C ALA A 81 2.98 15.26 20.45
N LYS A 82 3.76 14.51 19.68
CA LYS A 82 4.00 13.09 19.93
C LYS A 82 4.76 12.84 21.22
N GLU A 83 5.76 13.67 21.54
CA GLU A 83 6.51 13.58 22.80
C GLU A 83 5.64 13.92 24.01
N ALA A 84 4.83 14.98 23.94
CA ALA A 84 3.89 15.35 25.00
C ALA A 84 2.85 14.24 25.26
N ASN A 85 2.41 13.53 24.22
CA ASN A 85 1.48 12.39 24.36
C ASN A 85 2.15 11.08 24.84
N LYS A 86 3.46 11.05 25.16
CA LYS A 86 4.11 9.83 25.70
C LYS A 86 3.82 9.58 27.17
N HIS A 87 3.46 10.61 27.93
CA HIS A 87 3.29 10.51 29.38
C HIS A 87 1.97 11.15 29.78
N ILE A 88 0.98 10.31 30.12
CA ILE A 88 -0.17 10.74 30.90
C ILE A 88 0.34 10.81 32.35
N HIS A 89 0.47 12.01 32.90
CA HIS A 89 0.74 12.19 34.33
C HIS A 89 -0.58 12.02 35.06
N PHE A 90 -0.70 10.98 35.87
CA PHE A 90 -1.74 10.88 36.87
C PHE A 90 -1.17 11.56 38.12
N ASP A 91 -1.79 12.68 38.52
CA ASP A 91 -1.56 13.23 39.84
C ASP A 91 -2.26 12.28 40.84
N ASP A 92 -1.49 11.63 41.70
CA ASP A 92 -2.01 10.77 42.78
C ASP A 92 -2.51 11.68 43.92
N ASP A 93 -3.82 11.93 43.97
CA ASP A 93 -4.55 12.44 45.16
C ASP A 93 -5.25 11.27 45.90
#